data_AF-A0A8H5I104-F1
#
_entry.id   AF-A0A8H5I104-F1
#
_cell.length_a   1.000
_cell.length_b   1.000
_cell.length_c   1.000
_cell.angle_alpha   90.00
_cell.angle_beta   90.00
_cell.angle_gamma   90.00
#
_symmetry.space_group_name_H-M   'P 1'
#
loop_
_entity.id
_entity.type
_entity.pdbx_description
1 polymer ?
#
loop_
_entity_poly.entity_id
_entity_poly.type
_entity_poly.pdbx_seq_one_letter_code
_entity_poly.pdbx_strand_id
1 'polypeptide(L)'
;MPSLSHALIPHYEPAPPTKEPLDYAELPIVDLSKASTYEGRLELAVQVRQAMSEHGFFYAVNHGYSKEQMDRVFDIADVLFTQVSDEEKDKYVANSKATGSWQGYKPRQFWIINAGDGMELLSGGLYRATIHRVIQPPKDQRSYTRLGIFYFSLANDDVKLAPLAESPVLQRVGIKRRFPDSEAPTSKEWRKARTAAYGQSDLKESRTEKGVEEELILSGVVVKHYK
;
A
#
# COMPACT_ATOMS: atom_id res chain seq x y z
N MET A 1 11.85 23.45 -22.25
CA MET A 1 12.03 23.80 -20.82
C MET A 1 10.69 23.62 -20.14
N PRO A 2 10.60 22.93 -18.99
CA PRO A 2 9.35 22.96 -18.22
C PRO A 2 9.06 24.42 -17.81
N SER A 3 7.80 24.82 -17.87
CA SER A 3 7.34 26.16 -17.53
C SER A 3 7.75 26.56 -16.10
N LEU A 4 8.20 27.80 -15.91
CA LEU A 4 8.40 28.42 -14.59
C LEU A 4 7.10 28.89 -13.94
N SER A 5 5.99 28.90 -14.68
CA SER A 5 4.66 29.16 -14.12
C SER A 5 4.00 27.83 -13.76
N HIS A 6 3.73 27.64 -12.47
CA HIS A 6 2.79 26.61 -12.04
C HIS A 6 1.40 27.00 -12.56
N ALA A 7 0.72 26.09 -13.26
CA ALA A 7 -0.69 26.26 -13.53
C ALA A 7 -1.42 26.55 -12.22
N LEU A 8 -2.36 27.50 -12.24
CA LEU A 8 -3.23 27.77 -11.10
C LEU A 8 -4.10 26.52 -10.89
N ILE A 9 -3.79 25.77 -9.83
CA ILE A 9 -4.56 24.60 -9.41
C ILE A 9 -5.34 25.01 -8.16
N PRO A 10 -6.67 24.81 -8.11
CA PRO A 10 -7.46 25.06 -6.92
C PRO A 10 -6.94 24.27 -5.73
N HIS A 11 -7.06 24.85 -4.54
CA HIS A 11 -6.68 24.16 -3.31
C HIS A 11 -7.71 23.07 -2.98
N TYR A 12 -7.22 21.87 -2.66
CA TYR A 12 -8.05 20.79 -2.12
C TYR A 12 -8.33 21.04 -0.63
N GLU A 13 -9.60 21.19 -0.28
CA GLU A 13 -10.05 21.36 1.10
C GLU A 13 -10.37 19.99 1.74
N PRO A 14 -9.55 19.49 2.67
CA PRO A 14 -9.84 18.23 3.36
C PRO A 14 -11.02 18.37 4.32
N ALA A 15 -11.66 17.24 4.66
CA ALA A 15 -12.66 17.21 5.71
C ALA A 15 -12.04 17.67 7.05
N PRO A 16 -12.75 18.47 7.87
CA PRO A 16 -12.27 18.82 9.20
C PRO A 16 -12.20 17.56 10.09
N PRO A 17 -11.44 17.61 11.21
CA PRO A 17 -11.45 16.54 12.20
C PRO A 17 -12.88 16.18 12.63
N THR A 18 -13.19 14.90 12.64
CA THR A 18 -14.51 14.40 13.05
C THR A 18 -14.74 14.67 14.53
N LYS A 19 -16.00 14.93 14.89
CA LYS A 19 -16.50 15.06 16.25
C LYS A 19 -17.22 13.79 16.72
N GLU A 20 -17.36 12.80 15.85
CA GLU A 20 -17.95 11.51 16.21
C GLU A 20 -17.01 10.78 17.19
N PRO A 21 -17.56 10.11 18.22
CA PRO A 21 -16.75 9.34 19.16
C PRO A 21 -16.28 8.04 18.49
N LEU A 22 -15.03 8.03 18.03
CA LEU A 22 -14.41 6.87 17.40
C LEU A 22 -13.40 6.21 18.35
N ASP A 23 -13.32 4.88 18.26
CA ASP A 23 -12.27 4.10 18.89
C ASP A 23 -11.02 4.13 17.99
N TYR A 24 -10.11 5.06 18.28
CA TYR A 24 -8.88 5.23 17.51
C TYR A 24 -7.83 4.21 17.99
N ALA A 25 -7.18 3.55 17.03
CA ALA A 25 -5.96 2.83 17.31
C ALA A 25 -4.81 3.82 17.58
N GLU A 26 -4.10 3.63 18.68
CA GLU A 26 -2.84 4.33 18.93
C GLU A 26 -1.77 3.73 18.02
N LEU A 27 -1.30 4.51 17.04
CA LEU A 27 -0.23 4.12 16.14
C LEU A 27 1.09 4.81 16.53
N PRO A 28 2.23 4.11 16.44
CA PRO A 28 3.53 4.71 16.69
C PRO A 28 3.81 5.89 15.75
N ILE A 29 4.49 6.91 16.27
CA ILE A 29 5.02 8.05 15.50
C ILE A 29 6.54 7.90 15.41
N VAL A 30 7.07 7.90 14.19
CA VAL A 30 8.50 7.78 13.89
C VAL A 30 9.01 9.13 13.39
N ASP A 31 9.94 9.73 14.14
CA ASP A 31 10.54 11.03 13.80
C ASP A 31 11.78 10.86 12.90
N LEU A 32 11.64 11.18 11.61
CA LEU A 32 12.70 10.99 10.63
C LEU A 32 13.79 12.08 10.67
N SER A 33 13.69 13.09 11.54
CA SER A 33 14.77 14.08 11.72
C SER A 33 16.09 13.43 12.15
N LYS A 34 16.01 12.29 12.86
CA LYS A 34 17.17 11.52 13.31
C LYS A 34 17.84 10.69 12.20
N ALA A 35 17.17 10.48 11.06
CA ALA A 35 17.62 9.56 10.01
C ALA A 35 18.91 10.01 9.29
N SER A 36 19.31 11.27 9.44
CA SER A 36 20.52 11.83 8.85
C SER A 36 21.81 11.27 9.45
N THR A 37 21.79 10.81 10.72
CA THR A 37 22.97 10.28 11.43
C THR A 37 22.95 8.76 11.51
N TYR A 38 24.11 8.14 11.69
CA TYR A 38 24.20 6.68 11.86
C TYR A 38 23.52 6.23 13.15
N GLU A 39 23.80 6.91 14.25
CA GLU A 39 23.25 6.66 15.59
C GLU A 39 21.73 6.84 15.59
N GLY A 40 21.24 7.90 14.95
CA GLY A 40 19.80 8.13 14.80
C GLY A 40 19.13 7.05 13.95
N ARG A 41 19.77 6.57 12.88
CA ARG A 41 19.24 5.42 12.11
C ARG A 41 19.20 4.13 12.93
N LEU A 42 20.19 3.89 13.80
CA LEU A 42 20.16 2.73 14.70
C LEU A 42 18.98 2.80 15.68
N GLU A 43 18.72 3.97 16.25
CA GLU A 43 17.56 4.19 17.13
C GLU A 43 16.24 3.98 16.37
N LEU A 44 16.09 4.62 15.21
CA LEU A 44 14.88 4.52 14.40
C LEU A 44 14.65 3.10 13.88
N ALA A 45 15.70 2.33 13.56
CA ALA A 45 15.56 0.96 13.11
C ALA A 45 14.86 0.07 14.15
N VAL A 46 15.10 0.30 15.44
CA VAL A 46 14.42 -0.43 16.51
C VAL A 46 12.93 -0.05 16.57
N GLN A 47 12.63 1.26 16.50
CA GLN A 47 11.25 1.77 16.54
C GLN A 47 10.43 1.30 15.34
N VAL A 48 10.98 1.42 14.13
CA VAL A 48 10.34 0.98 12.89
C VAL A 48 10.11 -0.52 12.90
N ARG A 49 11.11 -1.32 13.33
CA ARG A 49 10.93 -2.77 13.46
C ARG A 49 9.76 -3.09 14.39
N GLN A 50 9.71 -2.47 15.56
CA GLN A 50 8.65 -2.71 16.53
C GLN A 50 7.28 -2.33 15.96
N ALA A 51 7.14 -1.13 15.40
CA ALA A 51 5.89 -0.67 14.80
C ALA A 51 5.41 -1.59 13.67
N MET A 52 6.32 -2.03 12.81
CA MET A 52 6.00 -2.94 11.70
C MET A 52 5.64 -4.36 12.17
N SER A 53 6.23 -4.85 13.26
CA SER A 53 5.93 -6.18 13.80
C SER A 53 4.66 -6.23 14.66
N GLU A 54 4.32 -5.13 15.35
CA GLU A 54 3.17 -5.05 16.26
C GLU A 54 1.90 -4.53 15.57
N HIS A 55 2.03 -3.45 14.80
CA HIS A 55 0.90 -2.77 14.17
C HIS A 55 0.86 -2.92 12.65
N GLY A 56 2.05 -3.02 12.01
CA GLY A 56 2.18 -3.02 10.56
C GLY A 56 1.99 -1.64 9.91
N PHE A 57 1.83 -0.58 10.71
CA PHE A 57 1.74 0.82 10.31
C PHE A 57 2.38 1.73 11.36
N PHE A 58 2.79 2.92 10.94
CA PHE A 58 3.21 4.02 11.79
C PHE A 58 3.01 5.35 11.05
N TYR A 59 2.93 6.45 11.80
CA TYR A 59 3.03 7.79 11.24
C TYR A 59 4.49 8.21 11.16
N ALA A 60 4.90 8.81 10.04
CA ALA A 60 6.21 9.44 9.93
C ALA A 60 6.05 10.96 10.08
N VAL A 61 6.92 11.59 10.86
CA VAL A 61 7.01 13.06 10.98
C VAL A 61 8.42 13.52 10.67
N ASN A 62 8.58 14.82 10.39
CA ASN A 62 9.87 15.41 10.02
C ASN A 62 10.55 14.68 8.85
N HIS A 63 9.76 14.19 7.90
CA HIS A 63 10.18 13.43 6.72
C HIS A 63 10.81 14.31 5.62
N GLY A 64 10.94 15.61 5.85
CA GLY A 64 11.60 16.55 4.93
C GLY A 64 10.69 17.21 3.89
N TYR A 65 9.37 16.96 3.92
CA TYR A 65 8.40 17.69 3.09
C TYR A 65 7.68 18.73 3.92
N SER A 66 7.55 19.95 3.38
CA SER A 66 6.79 21.02 4.02
C SER A 66 5.28 20.79 3.87
N LYS A 67 4.49 21.46 4.71
CA LYS A 67 3.03 21.42 4.59
C LYS A 67 2.56 21.89 3.21
N GLU A 68 3.16 22.95 2.68
CA GLU A 68 2.82 23.51 1.38
C GLU A 68 3.11 22.53 0.24
N GLN A 69 4.20 21.76 0.34
CA GLN A 69 4.50 20.71 -0.63
C GLN A 69 3.49 19.56 -0.55
N MET A 70 3.10 19.16 0.66
CA MET A 70 2.09 18.12 0.86
C MET A 70 0.72 18.58 0.35
N ASP A 71 0.28 19.79 0.70
CA ASP A 71 -0.96 20.40 0.22
C ASP A 71 -0.98 20.45 -1.32
N ARG A 72 0.13 20.88 -1.92
CA ARG A 72 0.28 20.93 -3.39
C ARG A 72 0.07 19.57 -4.05
N VAL A 73 0.53 18.49 -3.43
CA VAL A 73 0.36 17.12 -3.95
C VAL A 73 -1.12 16.73 -3.95
N PHE A 74 -1.89 17.12 -2.93
CA PHE A 74 -3.34 16.93 -2.90
C PHE A 74 -4.06 17.82 -3.92
N ASP A 75 -3.66 19.08 -4.07
CA ASP A 75 -4.21 19.98 -5.09
C ASP A 75 -4.07 19.36 -6.49
N ILE A 76 -2.88 18.82 -6.82
CA ILE A 76 -2.62 18.15 -8.10
C ILE A 76 -3.50 16.90 -8.25
N ALA A 77 -3.59 16.07 -7.21
CA ALA A 77 -4.38 14.85 -7.27
C ALA A 77 -5.88 15.11 -7.44
N ASP A 78 -6.39 16.21 -6.88
CA ASP A 78 -7.80 16.59 -6.98
C ASP A 78 -8.21 17.03 -8.39
N VAL A 79 -7.28 17.60 -9.19
CA VAL A 79 -7.53 18.00 -10.59
C VAL A 79 -8.16 16.88 -11.41
N LEU A 80 -7.69 15.64 -11.21
CA LEU A 80 -8.24 14.47 -11.90
C LEU A 80 -9.74 14.30 -11.66
N PHE A 81 -10.24 14.70 -10.50
CA PHE A 81 -11.64 14.53 -10.12
C PHE A 81 -12.50 15.76 -10.39
N THR A 82 -11.92 16.96 -10.31
CA THR A 82 -12.68 18.22 -10.38
C THR A 82 -12.57 18.94 -11.73
N GLN A 83 -11.52 18.68 -12.51
CA GLN A 83 -11.24 19.43 -13.74
C GLN A 83 -11.06 18.58 -14.99
N VAL A 84 -10.87 17.27 -14.86
CA VAL A 84 -10.79 16.34 -16.01
C VAL A 84 -12.16 15.71 -16.23
N SER A 85 -12.65 15.71 -17.48
CA SER A 85 -13.93 15.09 -17.83
C SER A 85 -13.84 13.56 -17.82
N ASP A 86 -14.97 12.87 -17.68
CA ASP A 86 -14.97 11.42 -17.69
C ASP A 86 -14.61 10.87 -19.09
N GLU A 87 -14.98 11.56 -20.18
CA GLU A 87 -14.60 11.20 -21.54
C GLU A 87 -13.08 11.28 -21.76
N GLU A 88 -12.38 12.20 -21.09
CA GLU A 88 -10.93 12.26 -21.12
C GLU A 88 -10.30 11.14 -20.29
N LYS A 89 -10.81 10.88 -19.08
CA LYS A 89 -10.33 9.79 -18.21
C LYS A 89 -10.50 8.42 -18.86
N ASP A 90 -11.57 8.21 -19.60
CA ASP A 90 -11.90 6.95 -20.25
C ASP A 90 -10.83 6.51 -21.26
N LYS A 91 -10.13 7.47 -21.89
CA LYS A 91 -9.00 7.20 -22.80
C LYS A 91 -7.80 6.56 -22.10
N TYR A 92 -7.72 6.71 -20.78
CA TYR A 92 -6.61 6.23 -19.96
C TYR A 92 -7.00 5.07 -19.04
N VAL A 93 -8.17 4.45 -19.23
CA VAL A 93 -8.61 3.32 -18.42
C VAL A 93 -7.57 2.21 -18.44
N ALA A 94 -7.21 1.74 -17.24
CA ALA A 94 -6.22 0.71 -17.06
C ALA A 94 -6.69 -0.63 -17.67
N ASN A 95 -5.92 -1.18 -18.60
CA ASN A 95 -6.13 -2.53 -19.12
C ASN A 95 -5.43 -3.58 -18.25
N SER A 96 -5.66 -3.53 -16.94
CA SER A 96 -4.96 -4.35 -15.94
C SER A 96 -5.15 -5.84 -16.18
N LYS A 97 -6.33 -6.26 -16.65
CA LYS A 97 -6.65 -7.65 -16.92
C LYS A 97 -5.81 -8.24 -18.06
N ALA A 98 -5.73 -7.56 -19.20
CA ALA A 98 -4.98 -8.09 -20.34
C ALA A 98 -3.47 -7.95 -20.18
N THR A 99 -3.01 -6.91 -19.47
CA THR A 99 -1.57 -6.56 -19.44
C THR A 99 -0.87 -6.97 -18.15
N GLY A 100 -1.61 -7.23 -17.07
CA GLY A 100 -1.06 -7.34 -15.71
C GLY A 100 -0.46 -6.02 -15.20
N SER A 101 -0.73 -4.88 -15.85
CA SER A 101 -0.22 -3.57 -15.46
C SER A 101 -1.22 -2.82 -14.58
N TRP A 102 -0.73 -2.20 -13.51
CA TRP A 102 -1.55 -1.32 -12.65
C TRP A 102 -1.59 0.12 -13.14
N GLN A 103 -0.99 0.45 -14.28
CA GLN A 103 -0.97 1.80 -14.82
C GLN A 103 -2.31 2.17 -15.48
N GLY A 104 -2.73 3.43 -15.35
CA GLY A 104 -3.95 3.96 -15.95
C GLY A 104 -5.04 4.34 -14.94
N TYR A 105 -6.08 5.02 -15.42
CA TYR A 105 -7.26 5.40 -14.66
C TYR A 105 -8.09 4.18 -14.26
N LYS A 106 -8.67 4.23 -13.06
CA LYS A 106 -9.58 3.21 -12.54
C LYS A 106 -10.91 3.90 -12.24
N PRO A 107 -12.00 3.52 -12.91
CA PRO A 107 -13.31 4.08 -12.65
C PRO A 107 -13.75 3.89 -11.19
N ARG A 108 -14.75 4.66 -10.76
CA ARG A 108 -15.37 4.48 -9.44
C ARG A 108 -15.83 3.03 -9.26
N GLN A 109 -15.84 2.55 -8.01
CA GLN A 109 -16.13 1.16 -7.64
C GLN A 109 -15.07 0.14 -8.12
N PHE A 110 -13.88 0.62 -8.48
CA PHE A 110 -12.70 -0.23 -8.62
C PHE A 110 -12.02 -0.40 -7.25
N TRP A 111 -12.19 -1.56 -6.62
CA TRP A 111 -11.64 -1.85 -5.29
C TRP A 111 -10.12 -2.14 -5.34
N ILE A 112 -9.43 -2.08 -4.21
CA ILE A 112 -7.95 -2.12 -4.12
C ILE A 112 -7.48 -3.45 -3.50
N ILE A 113 -6.35 -3.97 -4.00
CA ILE A 113 -5.57 -5.06 -3.38
C ILE A 113 -4.38 -4.47 -2.60
N ASN A 114 -4.12 -5.03 -1.41
CA ASN A 114 -2.96 -4.75 -0.56
C ASN A 114 -1.66 -5.28 -1.19
N ALA A 115 -0.65 -4.42 -1.34
CA ALA A 115 0.69 -4.78 -1.81
C ALA A 115 1.74 -4.55 -0.71
N GLY A 116 1.70 -5.40 0.31
CA GLY A 116 2.77 -5.59 1.31
C GLY A 116 3.46 -6.95 1.21
N ASP A 117 2.96 -7.84 0.35
CA ASP A 117 3.40 -9.24 0.24
C ASP A 117 4.90 -9.38 -0.02
N GLY A 118 5.48 -8.50 -0.85
CA GLY A 118 6.91 -8.55 -1.16
C GLY A 118 7.78 -8.43 0.09
N MET A 119 7.42 -7.54 1.02
CA MET A 119 8.14 -7.38 2.28
C MET A 119 7.97 -8.61 3.18
N GLU A 120 6.78 -9.20 3.22
CA GLU A 120 6.53 -10.42 3.99
C GLU A 120 7.35 -11.59 3.46
N LEU A 121 7.36 -11.78 2.14
CA LEU A 121 8.12 -12.83 1.46
C LEU A 121 9.63 -12.66 1.69
N LEU A 122 10.17 -11.46 1.48
CA LEU A 122 11.60 -11.18 1.65
C LEU A 122 12.03 -11.26 3.13
N SER A 123 11.13 -10.92 4.06
CA SER A 123 11.40 -10.97 5.51
C SER A 123 11.09 -12.32 6.15
N GLY A 124 10.72 -13.34 5.36
CA GLY A 124 10.39 -14.66 5.89
C GLY A 124 9.25 -14.64 6.93
N GLY A 125 8.29 -13.72 6.76
CA GLY A 125 7.14 -13.56 7.66
C GLY A 125 7.41 -12.70 8.91
N LEU A 126 8.59 -12.10 9.07
CA LEU A 126 8.87 -11.18 10.19
C LEU A 126 7.99 -9.91 10.11
N TYR A 127 7.83 -9.34 8.92
CA TYR A 127 6.90 -8.25 8.66
C TYR A 127 5.72 -8.78 7.87
N ARG A 128 4.55 -8.88 8.51
CA ARG A 128 3.35 -9.40 7.86
C ARG A 128 2.74 -8.34 6.95
N ALA A 129 2.17 -8.76 5.82
CA ALA A 129 1.39 -7.86 4.97
C ALA A 129 0.15 -7.39 5.73
N THR A 130 0.12 -6.11 6.11
CA THR A 130 -0.93 -5.57 6.96
C THR A 130 -2.29 -5.56 6.26
N ILE A 131 -3.29 -6.14 6.90
CA ILE A 131 -4.66 -6.16 6.41
C ILE A 131 -5.28 -4.80 6.74
N HIS A 132 -5.80 -4.13 5.71
CA HIS A 132 -6.48 -2.85 5.85
C HIS A 132 -7.63 -2.76 4.85
N ARG A 133 -8.61 -1.93 5.16
CA ARG A 133 -9.79 -1.68 4.32
C ARG A 133 -10.21 -0.22 4.37
N VAL A 134 -10.86 0.23 3.30
CA VAL A 134 -11.51 1.54 3.27
C VAL A 134 -12.95 1.36 3.73
N ILE A 135 -13.32 2.03 4.82
CA ILE A 135 -14.70 2.09 5.32
C ILE A 135 -15.34 3.43 4.98
N GLN A 136 -16.68 3.50 5.03
CA GLN A 136 -17.39 4.78 4.93
C GLN A 136 -16.92 5.73 6.03
N PRO A 137 -16.75 7.02 5.72
CA PRO A 137 -16.34 7.99 6.72
C PRO A 137 -17.41 8.18 7.81
N PRO A 138 -17.00 8.70 8.97
CA PRO A 138 -17.90 9.18 10.02
C PRO A 138 -19.01 10.09 9.48
N LYS A 139 -20.17 10.10 10.15
CA LYS A 139 -21.38 10.76 9.64
C LYS A 139 -21.16 12.22 9.27
N ASP A 140 -20.43 12.94 10.11
CA ASP A 140 -20.10 14.36 9.95
C ASP A 140 -19.08 14.64 8.83
N GLN A 141 -18.43 13.61 8.29
CA GLN A 141 -17.49 13.72 7.18
C GLN A 141 -18.05 13.20 5.83
N ARG A 142 -19.26 12.64 5.80
CA ARG A 142 -19.83 12.00 4.59
C ARG A 142 -20.13 12.97 3.44
N SER A 143 -20.30 14.25 3.72
CA SER A 143 -20.50 15.29 2.71
C SER A 143 -19.21 15.76 2.05
N TYR A 144 -18.05 15.31 2.52
CA TYR A 144 -16.75 15.70 2.00
C TYR A 144 -16.18 14.63 1.07
N THR A 145 -15.48 15.06 0.03
CA THR A 145 -14.66 14.16 -0.79
C THR A 145 -13.43 13.75 0.02
N ARG A 146 -13.27 12.44 0.26
CA ARG A 146 -12.05 11.89 0.86
C ARG A 146 -11.05 11.52 -0.24
N LEU A 147 -10.03 12.35 -0.39
CA LEU A 147 -8.91 12.09 -1.30
C LEU A 147 -7.78 11.36 -0.56
N GLY A 148 -7.21 10.34 -1.19
CA GLY A 148 -6.10 9.56 -0.64
C GLY A 148 -5.04 9.32 -1.72
N ILE A 149 -3.77 9.45 -1.35
CA ILE A 149 -2.63 9.27 -2.24
C ILE A 149 -1.76 8.17 -1.65
N PHE A 150 -1.52 7.13 -2.45
CA PHE A 150 -0.79 5.94 -2.01
C PHE A 150 0.45 5.76 -2.89
N TYR A 151 1.60 5.64 -2.24
CA TYR A 151 2.87 5.36 -2.90
C TYR A 151 3.35 3.96 -2.51
N PHE A 152 3.68 3.14 -3.51
CA PHE A 152 4.15 1.78 -3.30
C PHE A 152 5.63 1.68 -3.68
N SER A 153 6.48 1.34 -2.70
CA SER A 153 7.86 0.96 -2.93
C SER A 153 7.94 -0.54 -3.17
N LEU A 154 8.36 -0.94 -4.37
CA LEU A 154 8.41 -2.34 -4.79
C LEU A 154 9.86 -2.74 -5.09
N ALA A 155 10.18 -4.01 -4.95
CA ALA A 155 11.45 -4.56 -5.44
C ALA A 155 11.51 -4.48 -6.98
N ASN A 156 12.72 -4.36 -7.53
CA ASN A 156 12.94 -4.40 -8.97
C ASN A 156 12.33 -5.68 -9.58
N ASP A 157 11.90 -5.58 -10.84
CA ASP A 157 11.10 -6.60 -11.53
C ASP A 157 11.75 -8.00 -11.52
N ASP A 158 13.07 -8.07 -11.55
CA ASP A 158 13.89 -9.29 -11.60
C ASP A 158 14.21 -9.91 -10.23
N VAL A 159 13.95 -9.19 -9.13
CA VAL A 159 14.23 -9.68 -7.77
C VAL A 159 13.33 -10.87 -7.45
N LYS A 160 13.94 -11.99 -7.09
CA LYS A 160 13.24 -13.16 -6.54
C LYS A 160 12.71 -12.85 -5.14
N LEU A 161 11.41 -13.08 -4.94
CA LEU A 161 10.73 -12.87 -3.65
C LEU A 161 10.91 -14.09 -2.74
N ALA A 162 12.15 -14.51 -2.52
CA ALA A 162 12.53 -15.51 -1.53
C ALA A 162 13.02 -14.81 -0.23
N PRO A 163 12.86 -15.43 0.95
CA PRO A 163 13.40 -14.86 2.18
C PRO A 163 14.89 -14.58 2.08
N LEU A 164 15.35 -13.48 2.67
CA LEU A 164 16.76 -13.12 2.76
C LEU A 164 17.49 -14.03 3.78
N ALA A 165 17.68 -15.30 3.44
CA ALA A 165 18.09 -16.37 4.36
C ALA A 165 19.46 -16.14 5.04
N GLU A 166 20.34 -15.37 4.41
CA GLU A 166 21.65 -14.99 4.95
C GLU A 166 21.56 -13.90 6.03
N SER A 167 20.38 -13.31 6.25
CA SER A 167 20.19 -12.28 7.28
C SER A 167 20.34 -12.88 8.69
N PRO A 168 21.28 -12.38 9.52
CA PRO A 168 21.42 -12.83 10.91
C PRO A 168 20.16 -12.55 11.74
N VAL A 169 19.37 -11.53 11.35
CA VAL A 169 18.11 -11.22 12.00
C VAL A 169 17.08 -12.31 11.69
N LEU A 170 16.94 -12.70 10.42
CA LEU A 170 15.98 -13.73 10.02
C LEU A 170 16.34 -15.11 10.57
N GLN A 171 17.63 -15.45 10.60
CA GLN A 171 18.11 -16.68 11.22
C GLN A 171 17.76 -16.75 12.72
N ARG A 172 17.84 -15.61 13.43
CA ARG A 172 17.51 -15.52 14.86
C ARG A 172 16.00 -15.62 15.15
N VAL A 173 15.16 -14.98 14.32
CA VAL A 173 13.70 -14.95 14.56
C VAL A 173 12.94 -16.11 13.88
N GLY A 174 13.62 -16.84 13.00
CA GLY A 174 13.04 -17.93 12.22
C GLY A 174 12.41 -17.46 10.91
N ILE A 175 12.57 -18.29 9.87
CA ILE A 175 12.05 -18.02 8.52
C ILE A 175 10.81 -18.87 8.28
N LYS A 176 9.69 -18.21 7.96
CA LYS A 176 8.47 -18.86 7.48
C LYS A 176 8.37 -18.68 5.97
N ARG A 177 8.63 -19.77 5.24
CA ARG A 177 8.53 -19.81 3.78
C ARG A 177 7.08 -20.02 3.35
N ARG A 178 6.62 -19.25 2.36
CA ARG A 178 5.34 -19.54 1.67
C ARG A 178 5.51 -20.56 0.54
N PHE A 179 6.70 -20.67 -0.04
CA PHE A 179 7.07 -21.60 -1.10
C PHE A 179 8.57 -21.95 -1.00
N PRO A 180 9.04 -23.04 -1.63
CA PRO A 180 10.47 -23.32 -1.75
C PRO A 180 11.22 -22.16 -2.42
N ASP A 181 12.45 -21.87 -1.97
CA ASP A 181 13.23 -20.72 -2.48
C ASP A 181 13.50 -20.86 -4.00
N SER A 182 13.65 -22.08 -4.50
CA SER A 182 13.80 -22.40 -5.93
C SER A 182 12.56 -22.07 -6.77
N GLU A 183 11.38 -22.06 -6.15
CA GLU A 183 10.09 -21.82 -6.80
C GLU A 183 9.62 -20.38 -6.58
N ALA A 184 10.39 -19.56 -5.86
CA ALA A 184 10.02 -18.18 -5.59
C ALA A 184 9.80 -17.39 -6.89
N PRO A 185 8.68 -16.67 -7.03
CA PRO A 185 8.45 -15.81 -8.18
C PRO A 185 9.33 -14.56 -8.08
N THR A 186 9.60 -13.96 -9.23
CA THR A 186 10.15 -12.61 -9.31
C THR A 186 9.10 -11.56 -8.90
N SER A 187 9.53 -10.37 -8.52
CA SER A 187 8.66 -9.23 -8.21
C SER A 187 7.68 -8.93 -9.36
N LYS A 188 8.16 -9.02 -10.61
CA LYS A 188 7.34 -8.84 -11.82
C LYS A 188 6.28 -9.92 -11.96
N GLU A 189 6.66 -11.19 -11.84
CA GLU A 189 5.73 -12.32 -11.93
C GLU A 189 4.65 -12.20 -10.86
N TRP A 190 5.04 -11.94 -9.62
CA TRP A 190 4.11 -11.72 -8.50
C TRP A 190 3.15 -10.56 -8.76
N ARG A 191 3.66 -9.39 -9.16
CA ARG A 191 2.85 -8.20 -9.41
C ARG A 191 1.86 -8.41 -10.55
N LYS A 192 2.32 -9.00 -11.68
CA LYS A 192 1.45 -9.30 -12.82
C LYS A 192 0.37 -10.31 -12.44
N ALA A 193 0.73 -11.35 -11.69
CA ALA A 193 -0.20 -12.35 -11.16
C ALA A 193 -1.32 -11.69 -10.34
N ARG A 194 -0.94 -10.90 -9.33
CA ARG A 194 -1.87 -10.21 -8.44
C ARG A 194 -2.78 -9.23 -9.19
N THR A 195 -2.20 -8.52 -10.15
CA THR A 195 -2.96 -7.55 -10.96
C THR A 195 -3.96 -8.22 -11.89
N ALA A 196 -3.59 -9.35 -12.52
CA ALA A 196 -4.44 -10.04 -13.47
C ALA A 196 -5.56 -10.85 -12.80
N ALA A 197 -5.31 -11.45 -11.64
CA ALA A 197 -6.29 -12.25 -10.91
C ALA A 197 -7.42 -11.41 -10.28
N TYR A 198 -7.18 -10.10 -10.12
CA TYR A 198 -8.09 -9.20 -9.43
C TYR A 198 -9.48 -9.09 -10.10
N GLY A 199 -10.52 -9.30 -9.30
CA GLY A 199 -11.92 -9.21 -9.72
C GLY A 199 -12.36 -10.34 -10.66
N GLN A 200 -11.60 -11.44 -10.72
CA GLN A 200 -11.91 -12.64 -11.51
C GLN A 200 -11.92 -13.95 -10.70
N SER A 201 -11.51 -13.91 -9.44
CA SER A 201 -11.42 -15.10 -8.60
C SER A 201 -12.76 -15.49 -7.99
N ASP A 202 -13.12 -16.77 -8.16
CA ASP A 202 -14.11 -17.41 -7.31
C ASP A 202 -13.51 -17.55 -5.91
N LEU A 203 -13.81 -16.57 -5.06
CA LEU A 203 -13.45 -16.58 -3.64
C LEU A 203 -14.10 -17.81 -3.00
N LYS A 204 -13.28 -18.73 -2.48
CA LYS A 204 -13.76 -19.90 -1.73
C LYS A 204 -13.59 -19.62 -0.25
N GLU A 205 -14.59 -19.95 0.55
CA GLU A 205 -14.46 -19.83 2.01
C GLU A 205 -13.28 -20.69 2.48
N SER A 206 -12.40 -20.12 3.30
CA SER A 206 -11.22 -20.81 3.83
C SER A 206 -11.67 -22.07 4.57
N ARG A 207 -10.98 -23.18 4.31
CA ARG A 207 -11.25 -24.46 5.00
C ARG A 207 -10.78 -24.47 6.45
N THR A 208 -10.00 -23.47 6.85
CA THR A 208 -9.30 -23.44 8.15
C THR A 208 -9.65 -22.21 8.99
N GLU A 209 -10.10 -21.11 8.39
CA GLU A 209 -10.37 -19.84 9.10
C GLU A 209 -11.74 -19.25 8.76
N LYS A 210 -12.60 -19.10 9.77
CA LYS A 210 -13.95 -18.54 9.62
C LYS A 210 -13.89 -17.04 9.28
N GLY A 211 -14.57 -16.61 8.21
CA GLY A 211 -14.59 -15.21 7.76
C GLY A 211 -13.44 -14.80 6.84
N VAL A 212 -12.59 -15.76 6.46
CA VAL A 212 -11.51 -15.58 5.47
C VAL A 212 -11.94 -16.26 4.18
N GLU A 213 -11.81 -15.55 3.05
CA GLU A 213 -11.94 -16.13 1.73
C GLU A 213 -10.55 -16.38 1.14
N GLU A 214 -10.38 -17.49 0.44
CA GLU A 214 -9.13 -17.91 -0.17
C GLU A 214 -9.25 -17.83 -1.69
N GLU A 215 -8.29 -17.16 -2.30
CA GLU A 215 -8.08 -17.10 -3.73
C GLU A 215 -6.84 -17.92 -4.07
N LEU A 216 -6.98 -18.89 -4.98
CA LEU A 216 -5.83 -19.55 -5.60
C LEU A 216 -5.29 -18.67 -6.73
N ILE A 217 -4.11 -18.11 -6.55
CA ILE A 217 -3.33 -17.45 -7.61
C ILE A 217 -2.23 -18.40 -8.07
N LEU A 218 -1.74 -18.18 -9.31
CA LEU A 218 -0.60 -18.81 -10.00
C LEU A 218 0.14 -19.87 -9.20
N SER A 219 0.15 -21.10 -9.74
CA SER A 219 0.92 -22.24 -9.21
C SER A 219 0.54 -22.68 -7.79
N GLY A 220 -0.74 -22.55 -7.40
CA GLY A 220 -1.25 -23.09 -6.13
C GLY A 220 -1.06 -22.18 -4.91
N VAL A 221 -0.71 -20.92 -5.12
CA VAL A 221 -0.53 -19.94 -4.03
C VAL A 221 -1.89 -19.45 -3.55
N VAL A 222 -2.21 -19.73 -2.29
CA VAL A 222 -3.43 -19.24 -1.65
C VAL A 222 -3.21 -17.82 -1.12
N VAL A 223 -4.00 -16.87 -1.61
CA VAL A 223 -4.11 -15.52 -1.06
C VAL A 223 -5.39 -15.43 -0.24
N LYS A 224 -5.25 -14.94 0.99
CA LYS A 224 -6.37 -14.67 1.87
C LYS A 224 -6.96 -13.29 1.59
N HIS A 225 -8.27 -13.24 1.45
CA HIS A 225 -9.13 -12.07 1.44
C HIS A 225 -9.91 -12.04 2.75
N TYR A 226 -9.98 -10.87 3.35
CA TYR A 226 -10.63 -10.66 4.64
C TYR A 226 -11.86 -9.78 4.41
N LYS A 227 -13.05 -10.27 4.81
CA LYS A 227 -14.32 -9.52 4.73
C LYS A 227 -14.43 -8.47 5.85
#